data_AF-A0A3S4I2I7-F1
#
_entry.id   AF-A0A3S4I2I7-F1
#
_cell.length_a   1.000
_cell.length_b   1.000
_cell.length_c   1.000
_cell.angle_alpha   90.00
_cell.angle_beta   90.00
_cell.angle_gamma   90.00
#
_symmetry.space_group_name_H-M   'P 1'
#
loop_
_entity.id
_entity.type
_entity.pdbx_description
1 polymer ?
#
loop_
_entity_poly.entity_id
_entity_poly.type
_entity_poly.pdbx_seq_one_letter_code
_entity_poly.pdbx_strand_id
1 'polypeptide(L)'
;MPEGPEIRRAADNLEAAIKGKPLTDVWFAFAQLKPYESQLTGQLVTRIETRGKALLTHFSNGLTLYSHNQLYGVWRVIDTGEIPQTTRILRVRLQTADKNYSAL
;
A
#
# COMPACT_ATOMS: atom_id res chain seq x y z
N MET A 1 -13.09 -14.22 -1.44
CA MET A 1 -11.62 -14.12 -1.56
C MET A 1 -11.34 -13.54 -2.93
N PRO A 2 -10.53 -12.49 -3.07
CA PRO A 2 -10.21 -11.97 -4.39
C PRO A 2 -9.38 -13.00 -5.17
N GLU A 3 -9.75 -13.29 -6.41
CA GLU A 3 -9.00 -14.15 -7.33
C GLU A 3 -7.97 -13.35 -8.15
N GLY A 4 -7.07 -14.04 -8.86
CA GLY A 4 -5.96 -13.43 -9.60
C GLY A 4 -6.32 -12.19 -10.44
N PRO A 5 -7.40 -12.20 -11.25
CA PRO A 5 -7.84 -11.04 -12.03
C PRO A 5 -8.33 -9.85 -11.18
N GLU A 6 -8.82 -10.10 -9.98
CA GLU A 6 -9.29 -9.05 -9.05
C GLU A 6 -8.11 -8.42 -8.31
N ILE A 7 -7.11 -9.24 -7.93
CA ILE A 7 -5.85 -8.77 -7.38
C ILE A 7 -5.08 -7.92 -8.40
N ARG A 8 -5.08 -8.31 -9.69
CA ARG A 8 -4.44 -7.52 -10.75
C ARG A 8 -5.12 -6.17 -10.95
N ARG A 9 -6.45 -6.13 -11.03
CA ARG A 9 -7.20 -4.86 -11.14
C ARG A 9 -7.00 -3.96 -9.93
N ALA A 10 -6.96 -4.54 -8.72
CA ALA A 10 -6.57 -3.81 -7.54
C ALA A 10 -5.16 -3.23 -7.74
N ALA A 11 -4.15 -4.06 -8.02
CA ALA A 11 -2.78 -3.61 -8.23
C ALA A 11 -2.66 -2.44 -9.22
N ASP A 12 -3.34 -2.51 -10.37
CA ASP A 12 -3.30 -1.46 -11.40
C ASP A 12 -3.89 -0.14 -10.89
N ASN A 13 -5.03 -0.18 -10.19
CA ASN A 13 -5.65 1.01 -9.57
C ASN A 13 -4.76 1.62 -8.48
N LEU A 14 -4.09 0.76 -7.70
CA LEU A 14 -3.21 1.18 -6.62
C LEU A 14 -1.95 1.81 -7.18
N GLU A 15 -1.38 1.20 -8.22
CA GLU A 15 -0.21 1.72 -8.92
C GLU A 15 -0.51 3.09 -9.54
N ALA A 16 -1.65 3.24 -10.22
CA ALA A 16 -2.05 4.53 -10.81
C ALA A 16 -2.17 5.66 -9.78
N ALA A 17 -2.55 5.36 -8.53
CA ALA A 17 -2.76 6.37 -7.50
C ALA A 17 -1.45 6.92 -6.91
N ILE A 18 -0.42 6.07 -6.75
CA ILE A 18 0.78 6.40 -5.95
C ILE A 18 2.11 6.30 -6.69
N LYS A 19 2.15 5.66 -7.88
CA LYS A 19 3.40 5.43 -8.60
C LYS A 19 4.10 6.74 -8.93
N GLY A 20 5.40 6.77 -8.69
CA GLY A 20 6.25 7.93 -9.01
C GLY A 20 6.01 9.15 -8.12
N LYS A 21 5.16 9.06 -7.09
CA LYS A 21 4.93 10.13 -6.13
C LYS A 21 5.75 9.90 -4.85
N PRO A 22 6.35 10.94 -4.27
CA PRO A 22 7.06 10.84 -3.01
C PRO A 22 6.10 10.53 -1.87
N LEU A 23 6.47 9.56 -1.05
CA LEU A 23 5.76 9.23 0.17
C LEU A 23 5.99 10.33 1.22
N THR A 24 4.92 11.00 1.63
CA THR A 24 4.95 12.06 2.64
C THR A 24 4.79 11.51 4.05
N ASP A 25 4.16 10.36 4.20
CA ASP A 25 4.02 9.63 5.46
C ASP A 25 3.92 8.12 5.18
N VAL A 26 4.49 7.32 6.07
CA VAL A 26 4.45 5.86 6.01
C VAL A 26 4.16 5.32 7.40
N TRP A 27 3.18 4.43 7.49
CA TRP A 27 2.79 3.82 8.75
C TRP A 27 2.49 2.33 8.60
N PHE A 28 2.97 1.55 9.56
CA PHE A 28 2.70 0.12 9.70
C PHE A 28 2.13 -0.19 11.08
N ALA A 29 1.19 -1.14 11.15
CA ALA A 29 0.63 -1.58 12.43
C ALA A 29 1.60 -2.46 13.24
N PHE A 30 2.54 -3.13 12.57
CA PHE A 30 3.39 -4.14 13.19
C PHE A 30 4.73 -3.55 13.67
N ALA A 31 5.11 -3.84 14.92
CA ALA A 31 6.30 -3.29 15.57
C ALA A 31 7.59 -3.56 14.77
N GLN A 32 7.73 -4.76 14.21
CA GLN A 32 8.88 -5.15 13.39
C GLN A 32 9.00 -4.37 12.07
N LEU A 33 7.92 -3.71 11.63
CA LEU A 33 7.92 -2.90 10.42
C LEU A 33 8.16 -1.41 10.69
N LYS A 34 8.08 -0.97 11.96
CA LYS A 34 8.29 0.42 12.34
C LYS A 34 9.63 1.02 11.88
N PRO A 35 10.76 0.30 11.92
CA PRO A 35 12.03 0.85 11.44
C PRO A 35 12.04 1.25 9.96
N TYR A 36 11.13 0.71 9.15
CA TYR A 36 11.04 1.02 7.71
C TYR A 36 10.21 2.27 7.42
N GLU A 37 9.43 2.79 8.37
CA GLU A 37 8.60 3.99 8.17
C GLU A 37 9.49 5.16 7.76
N SER A 38 10.51 5.48 8.56
CA SER A 38 11.45 6.56 8.25
C SER A 38 12.33 6.29 7.03
N GLN A 39 12.62 5.02 6.71
CA GLN A 39 13.39 4.65 5.52
C GLN A 39 12.60 4.81 4.22
N LEU A 40 11.28 4.70 4.29
CA LEU A 40 10.39 4.78 3.14
C LEU A 40 9.79 6.17 2.94
N THR A 41 9.70 7.00 3.98
CA THR A 41 9.35 8.41 3.83
C THR A 41 10.33 9.11 2.86
N GLY A 42 9.78 9.85 1.91
CA GLY A 42 10.51 10.49 0.81
C GLY A 42 10.81 9.57 -0.38
N GLN A 43 10.64 8.25 -0.25
CA GLN A 43 10.83 7.29 -1.34
C GLN A 43 9.61 7.25 -2.26
N LEU A 44 9.80 6.65 -3.44
CA LEU A 44 8.77 6.46 -4.44
C LEU A 44 8.31 5.00 -4.46
N VAL A 45 7.03 4.76 -4.73
CA VAL A 45 6.60 3.47 -5.25
C VAL A 45 6.92 3.42 -6.74
N THR A 46 7.75 2.45 -7.14
CA THR A 46 8.22 2.31 -8.54
C THR A 46 7.33 1.37 -9.34
N ARG A 47 6.79 0.33 -8.70
CA ARG A 47 5.95 -0.69 -9.33
C ARG A 47 5.14 -1.46 -8.29
N ILE A 48 3.95 -1.92 -8.68
CA ILE A 48 3.21 -2.94 -7.93
C ILE A 48 3.12 -4.21 -8.78
N GLU A 49 3.78 -5.27 -8.33
CA GLU A 49 3.77 -6.58 -8.98
C GLU A 49 2.79 -7.52 -8.29
N THR A 50 2.11 -8.36 -9.07
CA THR A 50 1.21 -9.41 -8.57
C THR A 50 1.82 -10.77 -8.81
N ARG A 51 1.95 -11.60 -7.76
CA ARG A 51 2.34 -13.00 -7.86
C ARG A 51 1.25 -13.89 -7.30
N GLY A 52 0.44 -14.48 -8.18
CA GLY A 52 -0.77 -15.19 -7.77
C GLY A 52 -1.71 -14.25 -7.02
N LYS A 53 -1.86 -14.47 -5.71
CA LYS A 53 -2.71 -13.65 -4.81
C LYS A 53 -1.91 -12.66 -3.95
N ALA A 54 -0.59 -12.64 -4.08
CA ALA A 54 0.28 -11.70 -3.38
C ALA A 54 0.49 -10.40 -4.18
N LEU A 55 0.67 -9.32 -3.45
CA LEU A 55 1.05 -7.99 -3.93
C LEU A 55 2.46 -7.65 -3.45
N LEU A 56 3.31 -7.23 -4.37
CA LEU A 56 4.68 -6.78 -4.14
C LEU A 56 4.76 -5.29 -4.50
N THR A 57 4.85 -4.43 -3.49
CA THR A 57 5.04 -2.99 -3.69
C THR A 57 6.53 -2.68 -3.66
N HIS A 58 7.09 -2.29 -4.80
CA HIS A 58 8.51 -1.98 -4.95
C HIS A 58 8.76 -0.50 -4.70
N PHE A 59 9.82 -0.19 -3.95
CA PHE A 59 10.23 1.17 -3.60
C PHE A 59 11.54 1.58 -4.30
N SER A 60 11.76 2.88 -4.45
CA SER A 60 12.97 3.44 -5.10
C SER A 60 14.27 3.12 -4.38
N ASN A 61 14.24 2.81 -3.09
CA ASN A 61 15.41 2.41 -2.30
C ASN A 61 15.74 0.90 -2.40
N GLY A 62 15.07 0.16 -3.28
CA GLY A 62 15.28 -1.27 -3.49
C GLY A 62 14.51 -2.19 -2.54
N LEU A 63 13.80 -1.65 -1.54
CA LEU A 63 12.92 -2.44 -0.68
C LEU A 63 11.65 -2.88 -1.41
N THR A 64 11.05 -3.97 -0.95
CA THR A 64 9.76 -4.46 -1.45
C THR A 64 8.88 -4.86 -0.29
N LEU A 65 7.67 -4.28 -0.22
CA LEU A 65 6.64 -4.71 0.72
C LEU A 65 5.87 -5.88 0.09
N TYR A 66 6.01 -7.05 0.70
CA TYR A 66 5.14 -8.19 0.43
C TYR A 66 3.85 -8.06 1.25
N SER A 67 2.71 -8.20 0.59
CA SER A 67 1.40 -8.25 1.24
C SER A 67 0.50 -9.30 0.58
N HIS A 68 -0.39 -9.88 1.38
CA HIS A 68 -1.36 -10.87 0.91
C HIS A 68 -2.67 -10.67 1.65
N ASN A 69 -3.75 -10.45 0.89
CA ASN A 69 -5.05 -10.08 1.45
C ASN A 69 -5.76 -11.26 2.15
N GLN A 70 -5.33 -12.50 1.92
CA GLN A 70 -5.98 -13.70 2.47
C GLN A 70 -7.49 -13.66 2.15
N LEU A 71 -8.34 -13.91 3.16
CA LEU A 71 -9.78 -13.86 3.01
C LEU A 71 -10.37 -12.46 3.20
N TYR A 72 -9.74 -11.62 4.00
CA TYR A 72 -10.38 -10.40 4.53
C TYR A 72 -9.66 -9.09 4.19
N GLY A 73 -8.38 -9.11 3.85
CA GLY A 73 -7.60 -7.92 3.58
C GLY A 73 -8.12 -7.16 2.35
N VAL A 74 -8.09 -5.84 2.41
CA VAL A 74 -8.46 -4.98 1.29
C VAL A 74 -7.56 -3.76 1.23
N TRP A 75 -7.21 -3.36 0.02
CA TRP A 75 -6.54 -2.08 -0.22
C TRP A 75 -7.55 -1.01 -0.61
N ARG A 76 -7.36 0.21 -0.10
CA ARG A 76 -8.16 1.38 -0.46
C ARG A 76 -7.26 2.55 -0.84
N VAL A 77 -7.74 3.33 -1.79
CA VAL A 77 -7.20 4.64 -2.15
C VAL A 77 -8.24 5.67 -1.74
N ILE A 78 -7.82 6.66 -0.97
CA ILE A 78 -8.64 7.80 -0.56
C ILE A 78 -7.81 9.08 -0.74
N ASP A 79 -8.45 10.25 -0.64
CA ASP A 79 -7.71 11.51 -0.71
C ASP A 79 -6.93 11.75 0.59
N THR A 80 -5.76 12.38 0.47
CA THR A 80 -4.95 12.72 1.64
C THR A 80 -5.73 13.67 2.56
N GLY A 81 -5.84 13.31 3.84
CA GLY A 81 -6.66 14.03 4.84
C GLY A 81 -8.04 13.42 5.09
N GLU A 82 -8.50 12.50 4.24
CA GLU A 82 -9.75 11.77 4.52
C GLU A 82 -9.54 10.64 5.55
N ILE A 83 -10.53 10.46 6.42
CA ILE A 83 -10.58 9.36 7.38
C ILE A 83 -11.61 8.35 6.87
N PRO A 84 -11.18 7.13 6.46
CA PRO A 84 -12.12 6.15 5.94
C PRO A 84 -13.02 5.64 7.06
N GLN A 85 -14.34 5.75 6.89
CA GLN A 85 -15.30 5.15 7.82
C GLN A 85 -15.27 3.63 7.65
N THR A 86 -14.60 2.93 8.57
CA THR A 86 -14.48 1.48 8.53
C THR A 86 -14.27 0.89 9.93
N THR A 87 -14.81 -0.30 10.15
CA THR A 87 -14.55 -1.12 11.34
C THR A 87 -13.30 -2.00 11.18
N ARG A 88 -12.65 -1.94 10.02
CA ARG A 88 -11.44 -2.71 9.70
C ARG A 88 -10.22 -2.09 10.35
N ILE A 89 -9.24 -2.93 10.68
CA ILE A 89 -8.02 -2.51 11.36
C ILE A 89 -6.97 -2.14 10.31
N LEU A 90 -6.55 -0.88 10.30
CA LEU A 90 -5.45 -0.42 9.44
C LEU A 90 -4.18 -1.21 9.72
N ARG A 91 -3.56 -1.75 8.67
CA ARG A 91 -2.30 -2.52 8.72
C ARG A 91 -1.14 -1.77 8.10
N VAL A 92 -1.39 -1.02 7.03
CA VAL A 92 -0.39 -0.25 6.29
C VAL A 92 -1.03 1.04 5.80
N ARG A 93 -0.32 2.17 5.86
CA ARG A 93 -0.63 3.42 5.17
C ARG A 93 0.62 3.93 4.46
N LEU A 94 0.50 4.18 3.16
CA LEU A 94 1.49 4.90 2.35
C LEU A 94 0.80 6.16 1.84
N GLN A 95 1.25 7.33 2.29
CA GLN A 95 0.64 8.60 1.95
C GLN A 95 1.51 9.33 0.93
N THR A 96 0.87 9.94 -0.06
CA THR A 96 1.46 10.91 -0.99
C THR A 96 0.82 12.28 -0.75
N ALA A 97 1.25 13.32 -1.47
CA ALA A 97 0.70 14.67 -1.29
C ALA A 97 -0.83 14.71 -1.49
N ASP A 98 -1.37 13.96 -2.45
CA ASP A 98 -2.78 13.99 -2.84
C ASP A 98 -3.55 12.71 -2.50
N LYS A 99 -2.88 11.56 -2.39
CA LYS A 99 -3.53 10.26 -2.13
C LYS A 99 -3.00 9.56 -0.89
N ASN A 100 -3.92 8.94 -0.17
CA ASN A 100 -3.68 8.01 0.92
C ASN A 100 -3.96 6.58 0.47
N TYR A 101 -2.96 5.71 0.59
CA TYR A 101 -3.05 4.31 0.20
C TYR A 101 -2.94 3.40 1.42
N SER A 102 -4.02 2.67 1.73
CA SER A 102 -4.17 1.96 3.00
C SER A 102 -4.57 0.50 2.82
N ALA A 103 -3.92 -0.40 3.57
CA ALA A 103 -4.35 -1.79 3.74
C ALA A 103 -5.14 -1.93 5.04
N LEU A 104 -6.35 -2.49 4.94
CA LEU A 104 -7.33 -2.68 6.02
C LEU A 104 -7.65 -4.16 6.25
#